data_AF-A0A958IKU8-F1
#
_entry.id   AF-A0A958IKU8-F1
#
_cell.length_a   1.000
_cell.length_b   1.000
_cell.length_c   1.000
_cell.angle_alpha   90.00
_cell.angle_beta   90.00
_cell.angle_gamma   90.00
#
_symmetry.space_group_name_H-M   'P 1'
#
loop_
_entity.id
_entity.type
_entity.pdbx_description
1 polymer ?
#
loop_
_entity_poly.entity_id
_entity_poly.type
_entity_poly.pdbx_seq_one_letter_code
_entity_poly.pdbx_strand_id
1 'polypeptide(L)'
;PPVNSIQLAVQAPEEGTLDQKIQFQVTPNDNGYLWIVQIDANDQVQLLFPNNEEPENYIRVGNTITLPGRSGYYYYLDRPLGQNLLAFIITSEKDGISQVLPPRIKDVLYKSRDSRRFIRGVKYRQQQDWGVTKHVITVR
;
A
#
# COMPACT_ATOMS: atom_id res chain seq x y z
N PRO A 1 1.58 -15.32 13.55
CA PRO A 1 1.24 -13.91 13.26
C PRO A 1 2.10 -12.98 14.13
N PRO A 2 2.67 -11.88 13.58
CA PRO A 2 3.28 -10.86 14.44
C PRO A 2 2.21 -10.32 15.40
N VAL A 3 2.59 -10.13 16.66
CA VAL A 3 1.68 -9.88 17.81
C VAL A 3 1.03 -8.48 17.74
N ASN A 4 1.53 -7.59 16.88
CA ASN A 4 1.06 -6.21 16.73
C ASN A 4 0.63 -5.91 15.29
N SER A 5 -0.39 -6.62 14.79
CA SER A 5 -0.95 -6.33 13.47
C SER A 5 -2.01 -5.24 13.57
N ILE A 6 -1.73 -4.05 13.00
CA ILE A 6 -2.75 -3.01 12.81
C ILE A 6 -3.83 -3.57 11.87
N GLN A 7 -5.07 -3.63 12.35
CA GLN A 7 -6.17 -4.17 11.55
C GLN A 7 -6.77 -3.10 10.63
N LEU A 8 -7.11 -3.51 9.41
CA LEU A 8 -7.69 -2.68 8.37
C LEU A 8 -8.96 -3.34 7.86
N ALA A 9 -10.06 -2.60 7.80
CA ALA A 9 -11.20 -3.00 6.99
C ALA A 9 -11.05 -2.36 5.60
N VAL A 10 -11.09 -3.19 4.55
CA VAL A 10 -11.01 -2.75 3.16
C VAL A 10 -12.24 -3.26 2.42
N GLN A 11 -12.90 -2.37 1.71
CA GLN A 11 -13.92 -2.74 0.73
C GLN A 11 -13.42 -2.38 -0.66
N ALA A 12 -13.36 -3.39 -1.53
CA ALA A 12 -12.98 -3.26 -2.93
C ALA A 12 -13.65 -4.38 -3.75
N PRO A 13 -13.85 -4.20 -5.07
CA PRO A 13 -14.32 -5.28 -5.93
C PRO A 13 -13.39 -6.50 -5.86
N GLU A 14 -13.93 -7.71 -5.95
CA GLU A 14 -13.14 -8.96 -6.04
C GLU A 14 -12.84 -9.34 -7.50
N GLU A 15 -13.63 -8.82 -8.43
CA GLU A 15 -13.51 -9.04 -9.87
C GLU A 15 -13.84 -7.76 -10.64
N GLY A 16 -13.35 -7.66 -11.87
CA GLY A 16 -13.77 -6.60 -12.80
C GLY A 16 -13.20 -6.75 -14.20
N THR A 17 -13.61 -5.86 -15.09
CA THR A 17 -13.18 -5.82 -16.50
C THR A 17 -12.22 -4.66 -16.76
N LEU A 18 -11.52 -4.69 -17.88
CA LEU A 18 -10.67 -3.58 -18.33
C LEU A 18 -11.42 -2.23 -18.31
N ASP A 19 -10.68 -1.17 -17.99
CA ASP A 19 -11.12 0.23 -17.85
C ASP A 19 -12.16 0.48 -16.75
N GLN A 20 -12.56 -0.55 -16.00
CA GLN A 20 -13.46 -0.40 -14.87
C GLN A 20 -12.79 0.44 -13.78
N LYS A 21 -13.42 1.57 -13.43
CA LYS A 21 -12.97 2.42 -12.33
C LYS A 21 -13.14 1.70 -10.99
N ILE A 22 -12.14 1.82 -10.12
CA ILE A 22 -12.15 1.24 -8.78
C ILE A 22 -12.07 2.35 -7.75
N GLN A 23 -12.82 2.14 -6.66
CA GLN A 23 -12.67 2.88 -5.42
C GLN A 23 -12.41 1.90 -4.28
N PHE A 24 -11.61 2.34 -3.32
CA PHE A 24 -11.33 1.63 -2.07
C PHE A 24 -11.93 2.41 -0.92
N GLN A 25 -12.63 1.74 -0.01
CA GLN A 25 -12.95 2.30 1.30
C GLN A 25 -12.04 1.64 2.33
N VAL A 26 -11.29 2.45 3.07
CA VAL A 26 -10.31 1.98 4.06
C VAL A 26 -10.69 2.58 5.41
N THR A 27 -10.97 1.71 6.37
CA THR A 27 -11.23 2.10 7.76
C THR A 27 -10.11 1.57 8.66
N PRO A 28 -9.26 2.46 9.21
CA PRO A 28 -8.20 2.06 10.11
C PRO A 28 -8.69 1.83 11.54
N ASN A 29 -8.17 0.79 12.18
CA ASN A 29 -8.37 0.53 13.61
C ASN A 29 -7.30 1.22 14.49
N ASP A 30 -6.21 1.72 13.91
CA ASP A 30 -5.18 2.51 14.58
C ASP A 30 -4.74 3.71 13.71
N ASN A 31 -4.19 4.74 14.34
CA ASN A 31 -3.52 5.82 13.61
C ASN A 31 -2.26 5.30 12.91
N GLY A 32 -1.96 5.80 11.72
CA GLY A 32 -0.70 5.49 11.07
C GLY A 32 -0.63 5.97 9.64
N TYR A 33 0.34 5.43 8.90
CA TYR A 33 0.63 5.78 7.53
C TYR A 33 0.24 4.61 6.62
N LEU A 34 -0.74 4.84 5.75
CA LEU A 34 -1.25 3.84 4.82
C LEU A 34 -0.36 3.73 3.58
N TRP A 35 -0.18 2.51 3.11
CA TRP A 35 0.45 2.18 1.85
C TRP A 35 -0.41 1.17 1.12
N ILE A 36 -0.63 1.41 -0.17
CA ILE A 36 -1.29 0.45 -1.05
C ILE A 36 -0.29 0.02 -2.10
N VAL A 37 0.10 -1.24 -2.03
CA VAL A 37 1.05 -1.85 -2.98
C VAL A 37 0.30 -2.88 -3.80
N GLN A 38 0.47 -2.80 -5.12
CA GLN A 38 -0.02 -3.81 -6.06
C GLN A 38 1.11 -4.76 -6.45
N ILE A 39 0.78 -6.04 -6.62
CA ILE A 39 1.56 -7.00 -7.41
C ILE A 39 0.62 -7.50 -8.51
N ASP A 40 0.97 -7.26 -9.76
CA ASP A 40 0.13 -7.68 -10.90
C ASP A 40 0.35 -9.15 -11.28
N ALA A 41 -0.43 -9.63 -12.26
CA ALA A 41 -0.33 -11.02 -12.73
C ALA A 41 1.03 -11.39 -13.38
N ASN A 42 1.89 -10.41 -13.66
CA ASN A 42 3.26 -10.59 -14.17
C ASN A 42 4.31 -10.41 -13.06
N ASP A 43 3.91 -10.44 -11.78
CA ASP A 43 4.75 -10.18 -10.62
C ASP A 43 5.38 -8.77 -10.59
N GLN A 44 4.79 -7.79 -11.31
CA GLN A 44 5.25 -6.41 -11.26
C GLN A 44 4.67 -5.69 -10.06
N VAL A 45 5.55 -5.04 -9.30
CA VAL A 45 5.19 -4.33 -8.07
C VAL A 45 5.05 -2.83 -8.32
N GLN A 46 3.95 -2.26 -7.86
CA GLN A 46 3.65 -0.84 -8.00
C GLN A 46 3.16 -0.24 -6.68
N LEU A 47 3.61 0.98 -6.36
CA LEU A 47 3.00 1.78 -5.30
C LEU A 47 1.78 2.52 -5.87
N LEU A 48 0.59 2.22 -5.36
CA LEU A 48 -0.64 2.94 -5.73
C LEU A 48 -0.90 4.15 -4.82
N PHE A 49 -0.59 4.03 -3.53
CA PHE A 49 -0.81 5.08 -2.53
C PHE A 49 0.28 5.05 -1.44
N PRO A 50 0.82 6.20 -1.00
CA PRO A 50 0.63 7.53 -1.60
C PRO A 50 1.20 7.62 -3.02
N ASN A 51 0.76 8.62 -3.77
CA ASN A 51 1.25 8.89 -5.12
C ASN A 51 1.39 10.42 -5.35
N ASN A 52 1.73 10.85 -6.57
CA ASN A 52 1.93 12.28 -6.86
C ASN A 52 0.65 13.11 -6.75
N GLU A 53 -0.51 12.51 -7.00
CA GLU A 53 -1.82 13.17 -6.91
C GLU A 53 -2.30 13.25 -5.44
N GLU A 54 -2.02 12.21 -4.65
CA GLU A 54 -2.34 12.09 -3.23
C GLU A 54 -1.11 11.67 -2.41
N PRO A 55 -0.25 12.62 -2.02
CA PRO A 55 1.01 12.32 -1.32
C PRO A 55 0.85 12.12 0.19
N GLU A 56 -0.25 12.60 0.79
CA GLU A 56 -0.48 12.52 2.22
C GLU A 56 -1.17 11.20 2.58
N ASN A 57 -0.45 10.34 3.28
CA ASN A 57 -0.90 8.98 3.61
C ASN A 57 -1.17 8.75 5.09
N TYR A 58 -1.13 9.79 5.92
CA TYR A 58 -1.50 9.65 7.33
C TYR A 58 -3.02 9.51 7.47
N ILE A 59 -3.44 8.43 8.14
CA ILE A 59 -4.85 8.12 8.40
C ILE A 59 -5.10 7.99 9.91
N ARG A 60 -6.32 8.34 10.32
CA ARG A 60 -6.72 8.40 11.72
C ARG A 60 -7.71 7.29 12.05
N VAL A 61 -7.53 6.66 13.21
CA VAL A 61 -8.42 5.62 13.73
C VAL A 61 -9.90 6.02 13.60
N GLY A 62 -10.72 5.07 13.15
CA GLY A 62 -12.17 5.24 13.01
C GLY A 62 -12.62 6.11 11.83
N ASN A 63 -11.71 6.81 11.15
CA ASN A 63 -12.05 7.63 10.00
C ASN A 63 -11.92 6.81 8.72
N THR A 64 -13.06 6.42 8.16
CA THR A 64 -13.10 5.81 6.81
C THR A 64 -12.66 6.83 5.76
N ILE A 65 -11.69 6.44 4.94
CA ILE A 65 -11.29 7.22 3.76
C ILE A 65 -11.71 6.49 2.49
N THR A 66 -12.07 7.25 1.47
CA THR A 66 -12.33 6.75 0.11
C THR A 66 -11.14 7.11 -0.76
N LEU A 67 -10.60 6.13 -1.47
CA LEU A 67 -9.47 6.31 -2.39
C LEU A 67 -9.89 5.91 -3.82
N PRO A 68 -9.61 6.73 -4.83
CA PRO A 68 -9.00 8.07 -4.73
C PRO A 68 -9.96 9.06 -4.04
N GLY A 69 -9.42 9.94 -3.21
CA GLY A 69 -10.16 10.93 -2.42
C GLY A 69 -10.17 12.33 -3.03
N ARG A 70 -9.31 12.60 -4.02
CA ARG A 70 -9.21 13.84 -4.79
C ARG A 70 -9.86 13.69 -6.16
N SER A 71 -10.50 14.77 -6.60
CA SER A 71 -10.99 14.88 -7.96
C SER A 71 -9.83 15.04 -8.95
N GLY A 72 -9.92 14.40 -10.12
CA GLY A 72 -8.96 14.60 -11.22
C GLY A 72 -8.16 13.35 -11.60
N TYR A 73 -8.21 12.29 -10.79
CA TYR A 73 -7.65 10.99 -11.16
C TYR A 73 -8.55 9.83 -10.69
N TYR A 74 -8.35 8.66 -11.26
CA TYR A 74 -9.08 7.45 -10.92
C TYR A 74 -8.16 6.23 -11.02
N TYR A 75 -8.37 5.25 -10.14
CA TYR A 75 -7.85 3.91 -10.38
C TYR A 75 -8.78 3.21 -11.37
N TYR A 76 -8.22 2.44 -12.29
CA TYR A 76 -8.98 1.59 -13.19
C TYR A 76 -8.26 0.25 -13.37
N LEU A 77 -9.01 -0.79 -13.70
CA LEU A 77 -8.45 -2.09 -14.04
C LEU A 77 -7.81 -2.05 -15.42
N ASP A 78 -6.54 -2.45 -15.48
CA ASP A 78 -5.77 -2.51 -16.72
C ASP A 78 -5.06 -3.87 -16.82
N ARG A 79 -4.40 -4.09 -17.95
CA ARG A 79 -3.57 -5.26 -18.22
C ARG A 79 -2.39 -5.35 -17.24
N PRO A 80 -1.85 -6.56 -16.99
CA PRO A 80 -2.24 -7.86 -17.56
C PRO A 80 -3.56 -8.41 -17.00
N LEU A 81 -4.25 -9.21 -17.80
CA LEU A 81 -5.39 -10.00 -17.31
C LEU A 81 -4.87 -11.05 -16.32
N GLY A 82 -5.66 -11.35 -15.29
CA GLY A 82 -5.28 -12.29 -14.24
C GLY A 82 -5.47 -11.73 -12.84
N GLN A 83 -4.75 -12.32 -11.88
CA GLN A 83 -4.88 -11.95 -10.47
C GLN A 83 -3.93 -10.81 -10.12
N ASN A 84 -4.50 -9.73 -9.60
CA ASN A 84 -3.76 -8.64 -8.99
C ASN A 84 -3.92 -8.73 -7.48
N LEU A 85 -2.78 -8.68 -6.78
CA LEU A 85 -2.71 -8.64 -5.33
C LEU A 85 -2.59 -7.19 -4.87
N LEU A 86 -3.50 -6.76 -4.00
CA LEU A 86 -3.39 -5.50 -3.30
C LEU A 86 -3.05 -5.75 -1.82
N ALA A 87 -1.95 -5.16 -1.38
CA ALA A 87 -1.53 -5.14 0.01
C ALA A 87 -1.79 -3.76 0.59
N PHE A 88 -2.68 -3.69 1.58
CA PHE A 88 -2.95 -2.51 2.38
C PHE A 88 -2.13 -2.61 3.65
N ILE A 89 -1.18 -1.69 3.83
CA ILE A 89 -0.18 -1.73 4.89
C ILE A 89 -0.32 -0.46 5.71
N ILE A 90 -0.47 -0.55 7.03
CA ILE A 90 -0.29 0.60 7.91
C ILE A 90 1.04 0.46 8.64
N THR A 91 1.80 1.55 8.69
CA THR A 91 2.99 1.68 9.52
C THR A 91 2.79 2.77 10.57
N SER A 92 3.35 2.58 11.77
CA SER A 92 3.31 3.60 12.83
C SER A 92 4.18 4.84 12.52
N GLU A 93 5.19 4.70 11.66
CA GLU A 93 6.07 5.78 11.22
C GLU A 93 5.94 6.08 9.72
N LYS A 94 6.22 7.35 9.36
CA LYS A 94 6.10 7.86 7.97
C LYS A 94 6.99 7.14 6.97
N ASP A 95 8.14 6.61 7.38
CA ASP A 95 9.06 5.86 6.49
C ASP A 95 9.07 4.35 6.80
N GLY A 96 8.09 3.88 7.58
CA GLY A 96 8.06 2.51 8.11
C GLY A 96 7.97 1.43 7.03
N ILE A 97 7.45 1.75 5.83
CA ILE A 97 7.31 0.79 4.73
C ILE A 97 8.65 0.17 4.31
N SER A 98 9.75 0.91 4.50
CA SER A 98 11.11 0.47 4.21
C SER A 98 11.60 -0.69 5.11
N GLN A 99 10.91 -0.93 6.23
CA GLN A 99 11.19 -2.02 7.17
C GLN A 99 10.24 -3.22 6.97
N VAL A 100 9.10 -3.00 6.33
CA VAL A 100 8.10 -4.03 6.01
C VAL A 100 8.47 -4.75 4.71
N LEU A 101 8.98 -4.02 3.72
CA LEU A 101 9.25 -4.56 2.39
C LEU A 101 10.70 -5.02 2.20
N PRO A 102 10.93 -6.10 1.43
CA PRO A 102 12.29 -6.55 1.13
C PRO A 102 13.07 -5.48 0.34
N PRO A 103 14.41 -5.43 0.46
CA PRO A 103 15.24 -4.42 -0.22
C PRO A 103 15.01 -4.33 -1.73
N ARG A 104 14.78 -5.47 -2.40
CA ARG A 104 14.51 -5.50 -3.85
C ARG A 104 13.23 -4.75 -4.25
N ILE A 105 12.22 -4.75 -3.37
CA ILE A 105 10.96 -4.02 -3.57
C ILE A 105 11.16 -2.55 -3.24
N LYS A 106 11.96 -2.24 -2.21
CA LYS A 106 12.31 -0.86 -1.84
C LYS A 106 12.89 -0.09 -3.04
N ASP A 107 13.82 -0.70 -3.77
CA ASP A 107 14.43 -0.06 -4.94
C ASP A 107 13.43 0.21 -6.08
N VAL A 108 12.30 -0.50 -6.13
CA VAL A 108 11.23 -0.27 -7.11
C VAL A 108 10.33 0.88 -6.66
N LEU A 109 9.99 0.95 -5.37
CA LEU A 109 9.09 1.98 -4.82
C LEU A 109 9.75 3.35 -4.66
N TYR A 110 11.07 3.41 -4.39
CA TYR A 110 11.79 4.66 -4.10
C TYR A 110 12.60 5.21 -5.29
N LYS A 111 12.25 4.90 -6.55
CA LYS A 111 12.98 5.35 -7.77
C LYS A 111 13.01 6.87 -8.03
N SER A 112 12.69 7.71 -7.04
CA SER A 112 12.86 9.16 -7.11
C SER A 112 13.01 9.75 -5.70
N ARG A 113 14.27 10.07 -5.35
CA ARG A 113 14.77 11.13 -4.43
C ARG A 113 15.80 10.60 -3.43
N ASP A 114 17.05 10.94 -3.73
CA ASP A 114 18.21 10.98 -2.82
C ASP A 114 18.92 9.64 -2.56
N SER A 115 19.89 9.35 -3.41
CA SER A 115 20.91 8.30 -3.25
C SER A 115 21.87 8.66 -2.11
N ARG A 116 21.45 8.55 -0.85
CA ARG A 116 22.39 8.59 0.29
C ARG A 116 22.49 7.23 0.97
N ARG A 117 23.69 6.66 0.80
CA ARG A 117 24.26 5.48 1.46
C ARG A 117 23.80 5.32 2.90
N PHE A 118 23.42 4.10 3.31
CA PHE A 118 23.45 3.69 4.72
C PHE A 118 23.99 2.26 4.94
N ILE A 119 25.26 2.23 5.38
CA ILE A 119 25.89 1.48 6.49
C ILE A 119 25.59 -0.03 6.68
N ARG A 120 26.67 -0.82 6.65
CA ARG A 120 26.77 -2.18 7.22
C ARG A 120 26.87 -2.13 8.76
N GLY A 121 26.05 -2.92 9.46
CA GLY A 121 26.12 -3.14 10.91
C GLY A 121 24.79 -3.63 11.50
N VAL A 122 24.84 -4.31 12.65
CA VAL A 122 23.66 -4.76 13.40
C VAL A 122 23.03 -3.55 14.10
N LYS A 123 21.74 -3.32 13.89
CA LYS A 123 20.93 -2.37 14.67
C LYS A 123 19.71 -3.10 15.25
N TYR A 124 19.57 -3.04 16.57
CA TYR A 124 18.31 -3.30 17.26
C TYR A 124 17.54 -1.98 17.33
N ARG A 125 16.29 -1.96 16.88
CA ARG A 125 15.36 -0.83 17.02
C ARG A 125 14.02 -1.40 17.43
N GLN A 126 13.41 -0.82 18.48
CA GLN A 126 12.13 -1.22 19.05
C GLN A 126 11.09 -1.51 17.96
N GLN A 127 10.32 -2.59 18.16
CA GLN A 127 9.22 -3.03 17.32
C GLN A 127 8.38 -1.83 16.85
N GLN A 128 8.46 -1.51 15.56
CA GLN A 128 7.40 -0.74 14.92
C GLN A 128 6.22 -1.69 14.70
N ASP A 129 5.06 -1.24 15.15
CA ASP A 129 3.80 -1.94 14.88
C ASP A 129 3.36 -1.66 13.44
N TRP A 130 3.00 -2.72 12.74
CA TRP A 130 2.53 -2.66 11.37
C TRP A 130 1.50 -3.75 11.12
N GLY A 131 0.57 -3.49 10.23
CA GLY A 131 -0.47 -4.43 9.85
C GLY A 131 -0.59 -4.58 8.35
N VAL A 132 -1.04 -5.75 7.91
CA VAL A 132 -1.29 -6.08 6.50
C VAL A 132 -2.68 -6.66 6.37
N THR A 133 -3.45 -6.14 5.43
CA THR A 133 -4.63 -6.82 4.90
C THR A 133 -4.43 -7.11 3.42
N LYS A 134 -4.74 -8.35 3.04
CA LYS A 134 -4.60 -8.86 1.68
C LYS A 134 -5.95 -8.74 0.97
N HIS A 135 -5.99 -8.09 -0.18
CA HIS A 135 -7.15 -8.11 -1.08
C HIS A 135 -6.73 -8.64 -2.45
N VAL A 136 -7.55 -9.52 -3.04
CA VAL A 136 -7.29 -10.11 -4.36
C VAL A 136 -8.35 -9.61 -5.32
N ILE A 137 -7.92 -9.07 -6.45
CA ILE A 137 -8.83 -8.64 -7.53
C ILE A 137 -8.47 -9.44 -8.79
N THR A 138 -9.47 -10.06 -9.40
CA THR A 138 -9.29 -10.76 -10.68
C THR A 138 -9.77 -9.88 -11.83
N VAL A 139 -8.87 -9.59 -12.77
CA VAL A 139 -9.18 -8.87 -14.01
C VAL A 139 -9.50 -9.86 -15.12
N ARG A 140 -10.66 -9.69 -15.76
CA ARG A 140 -11.15 -10.55 -16.84
C ARG A 140 -11.35 -9.79 -18.14
#